data_AF-J2S0A9-F1
#
_entry.id   AF-J2S0A9-F1
#
_cell.length_a   1.000
_cell.length_b   1.000
_cell.length_c   1.000
_cell.angle_alpha   90.00
_cell.angle_beta   90.00
_cell.angle_gamma   90.00
#
_symmetry.space_group_name_H-M   'P 1'
#
loop_
_entity.id
_entity.type
_entity.pdbx_description
1 polymer ?
#
loop_
_entity_poly.entity_id
_entity_poly.type
_entity_poly.pdbx_seq_one_letter_code
_entity_poly.pdbx_strand_id
1 'polypeptide(L)'
;MRRLAEAAKSGGAPAILQIFHAGNKALPELVPGGEIVSASALKAAPGAFNNGDITARALSHDEILDIIVAFGKATRRAIEAGFDGVELHGAHGFLIQNFFSPLFNKRDDEWDGSLGNRMRFPLAVVQEVKRIIDLHARRPFLLGYRISPEESDEGGIRISDTYELIDRLALAGVDYTHVSLSSVRHAKPIGDADGSSIAELIVAHVAGRIPVIAAVLKAKGFPGQRQWRD
;
A
#
# COMPACT_ATOMS: atom_id res chain seq x y z
N MET A 1 4.71 19.18 9.57
CA MET A 1 5.50 17.95 9.30
C MET A 1 6.94 18.04 9.78
N ARG A 2 7.69 19.14 9.60
CA ARG A 2 9.09 19.25 10.05
C ARG A 2 9.34 18.82 11.51
N ARG A 3 8.58 19.39 12.45
CA ARG A 3 8.64 19.00 13.89
C ARG A 3 8.47 17.50 14.13
N LEU A 4 7.63 16.82 13.33
CA LEU A 4 7.40 15.38 13.44
C LEU A 4 8.62 14.59 12.94
N ALA A 5 9.20 14.98 11.81
CA ALA A 5 10.41 14.37 11.28
C ALA A 5 11.60 14.54 12.25
N GLU A 6 11.79 15.75 12.79
CA GLU A 6 12.82 16.03 13.80
C GLU A 6 12.63 15.17 15.06
N ALA A 7 11.41 15.10 15.59
CA ALA A 7 11.11 14.29 16.76
C ALA A 7 11.36 12.79 16.52
N ALA A 8 10.89 12.25 15.39
CA ALA A 8 11.05 10.84 15.03
C ALA A 8 12.54 10.45 14.87
N LYS A 9 13.38 11.40 14.46
CA LYS A 9 14.82 11.21 14.24
C LYS A 9 15.68 11.54 15.45
N SER A 10 15.10 12.06 16.53
CA SER A 10 15.86 12.51 17.71
C SER A 10 16.73 11.41 18.36
N GLY A 11 16.36 10.14 18.19
CA GLY A 11 17.13 8.98 18.64
C GLY A 11 18.12 8.40 17.61
N GLY A 12 18.32 9.05 16.46
CA GLY A 12 19.25 8.62 15.40
C GLY A 12 18.69 7.61 14.38
N ALA A 13 17.47 7.10 14.59
CA ALA A 13 16.80 6.23 13.62
C ALA A 13 16.29 7.03 12.40
N PRO A 14 16.26 6.41 11.20
CA PRO A 14 15.63 7.03 10.04
C PRO A 14 14.11 7.14 10.24
N ALA A 15 13.52 8.24 9.76
CA ALA A 15 12.07 8.44 9.77
C ALA A 15 11.49 8.31 8.36
N ILE A 16 10.61 7.33 8.15
CA ILE A 16 9.94 7.06 6.87
C ILE A 16 8.47 7.44 6.98
N LEU A 17 7.99 8.29 6.06
CA LEU A 17 6.59 8.70 6.02
C LEU A 17 5.76 7.78 5.13
N GLN A 18 4.77 7.08 5.69
CA GLN A 18 3.83 6.33 4.86
C GLN A 18 2.81 7.28 4.21
N ILE A 19 2.70 7.23 2.89
CA ILE A 19 1.75 8.01 2.09
C ILE A 19 0.65 7.07 1.61
N PHE A 20 -0.61 7.47 1.81
CA PHE A 20 -1.77 6.69 1.40
C PHE A 20 -2.84 7.58 0.79
N HIS A 21 -3.72 6.96 0.00
CA HIS A 21 -5.00 7.51 -0.40
C HIS A 21 -6.10 6.53 0.01
N ALA A 22 -7.11 7.03 0.71
CA ALA A 22 -8.11 6.20 1.37
C ALA A 22 -8.95 5.37 0.39
N GLY A 23 -9.17 5.87 -0.83
CA GLY A 23 -9.95 5.17 -1.85
C GLY A 23 -11.36 4.88 -1.36
N ASN A 24 -11.86 3.66 -1.59
CA ASN A 24 -13.18 3.24 -1.11
C ASN A 24 -13.32 3.13 0.42
N LYS A 25 -12.24 3.38 1.18
CA LYS A 25 -12.23 3.41 2.65
C LYS A 25 -12.27 4.81 3.24
N ALA A 26 -12.36 5.86 2.42
CA ALA A 26 -12.52 7.21 2.92
C ALA A 26 -13.85 7.37 3.68
N LEU A 27 -13.81 8.17 4.74
CA LEU A 27 -14.99 8.60 5.48
C LEU A 27 -15.61 9.80 4.77
N PRO A 28 -16.88 9.75 4.30
CA PRO A 28 -17.50 10.84 3.55
C PRO A 28 -17.42 12.18 4.25
N GLU A 29 -17.59 12.22 5.57
CA GLU A 29 -17.51 13.42 6.39
C GLU A 29 -16.11 14.07 6.43
N LEU A 30 -15.06 13.34 6.02
CA LEU A 30 -13.68 13.83 5.93
C LEU A 30 -13.25 14.14 4.49
N VAL A 31 -14.11 13.90 3.50
CA VAL A 31 -13.83 14.17 2.09
C VAL A 31 -14.60 15.40 1.64
N PRO A 32 -13.97 16.38 0.97
CA PRO A 32 -14.67 17.51 0.38
C PRO A 32 -15.82 17.03 -0.53
N GLY A 33 -17.05 17.47 -0.22
CA GLY A 33 -18.25 17.05 -0.96
C GLY A 33 -18.73 15.62 -0.69
N GLY A 34 -18.07 14.87 0.19
CA GLY A 34 -18.46 13.50 0.55
C GLY A 34 -18.27 12.45 -0.52
N GLU A 35 -17.58 12.79 -1.62
CA GLU A 35 -17.45 11.91 -2.77
C GLU A 35 -16.31 10.89 -2.57
N ILE A 36 -16.69 9.65 -2.27
CA ILE A 36 -15.75 8.55 -2.14
C ILE A 36 -15.40 8.01 -3.52
N VAL A 37 -14.11 7.75 -3.78
CA VAL A 37 -13.60 7.34 -5.10
C VAL A 37 -12.79 6.05 -5.03
N SER A 38 -12.78 5.28 -6.12
CA SER A 38 -12.04 4.03 -6.25
C SER A 38 -11.70 3.74 -7.72
N ALA A 39 -11.05 2.62 -7.99
CA ALA A 39 -10.80 2.13 -9.34
C ALA A 39 -12.10 1.88 -10.12
N SER A 40 -13.17 1.44 -9.44
CA SER A 40 -14.48 1.17 -10.05
C SER A 40 -15.63 1.56 -9.13
N ALA A 41 -16.82 1.70 -9.72
CA ALA A 41 -18.03 2.08 -9.01
C ALA A 41 -18.64 0.86 -8.28
N LEU A 42 -18.13 0.59 -7.08
CA LEU A 42 -18.52 -0.58 -6.27
C LEU A 42 -18.93 -0.15 -4.86
N LYS A 43 -19.87 -0.91 -4.29
CA LYS A 43 -20.24 -0.81 -2.88
C LYS A 43 -19.05 -1.26 -2.04
N ALA A 44 -18.56 -0.41 -1.14
CA ALA A 44 -17.50 -0.78 -0.22
C ALA A 44 -18.00 -1.92 0.69
N ALA A 45 -17.17 -2.94 0.92
CA ALA A 45 -17.51 -3.95 1.92
C ALA A 45 -17.55 -3.32 3.32
N PRO A 46 -18.46 -3.77 4.21
CA PRO A 46 -18.46 -3.32 5.60
C PRO A 46 -17.08 -3.51 6.24
N GLY A 47 -16.67 -2.53 7.02
CA GLY A 47 -15.38 -2.54 7.70
C GLY A 47 -15.38 -1.64 8.92
N ALA A 48 -14.21 -1.44 9.52
CA ALA A 48 -14.06 -0.63 10.74
C ALA A 48 -14.54 0.84 10.57
N PHE A 49 -14.67 1.31 9.33
CA PHE A 49 -14.94 2.71 9.00
C PHE A 49 -16.20 2.91 8.15
N ASN A 50 -16.89 1.84 7.72
CA ASN A 50 -18.14 1.97 6.96
C ASN A 50 -19.05 0.75 7.19
N ASN A 51 -20.36 0.96 7.15
CA ASN A 51 -21.36 -0.11 7.32
C ASN A 51 -21.69 -0.83 6.01
N GLY A 52 -20.88 -0.63 4.98
CA GLY A 52 -21.09 -1.14 3.64
C GLY A 52 -21.92 -0.22 2.75
N ASP A 53 -22.63 0.78 3.27
CA ASP A 53 -23.63 1.53 2.49
C ASP A 53 -23.10 2.59 1.52
N ILE A 54 -21.78 2.74 1.45
CA ILE A 54 -21.13 3.71 0.58
C ILE A 54 -20.77 3.04 -0.74
N THR A 55 -21.21 3.64 -1.85
CA THR A 55 -20.74 3.29 -3.19
C THR A 55 -19.70 4.31 -3.63
N ALA A 56 -18.49 3.86 -3.90
CA ALA A 56 -17.46 4.73 -4.44
C ALA A 56 -17.77 5.07 -5.91
N ARG A 57 -17.40 6.25 -6.37
CA ARG A 57 -17.37 6.59 -7.79
C ARG A 57 -16.08 6.04 -8.43
N ALA A 58 -16.19 5.57 -9.67
CA ALA A 58 -15.02 5.24 -10.47
C ALA A 58 -14.24 6.52 -10.82
N LEU A 59 -12.93 6.51 -10.59
CA LEU A 59 -12.05 7.58 -11.06
C LEU A 59 -12.04 7.65 -12.59
N SER A 60 -12.10 8.86 -13.13
CA SER A 60 -11.80 9.11 -14.55
C SER A 60 -10.30 8.99 -14.82
N HIS A 61 -9.91 8.89 -16.09
CA HIS A 61 -8.50 8.84 -16.49
C HIS A 61 -7.71 10.05 -15.96
N ASP A 62 -8.24 11.26 -16.12
CA ASP A 62 -7.55 12.48 -15.68
C ASP A 62 -7.36 12.53 -14.16
N GLU A 63 -8.36 12.09 -13.39
CA GLU A 63 -8.23 12.02 -11.94
C GLU A 63 -7.18 10.99 -11.49
N ILE A 64 -7.04 9.88 -12.23
CA ILE A 64 -5.97 8.90 -11.97
C ILE A 64 -4.60 9.55 -12.16
N LEU A 65 -4.41 10.31 -13.25
CA LEU A 65 -3.17 11.04 -13.51
C LEU A 65 -2.91 12.11 -12.44
N ASP A 66 -3.93 12.86 -12.04
CA ASP A 66 -3.83 13.87 -10.99
C ASP A 66 -3.44 13.25 -9.64
N ILE A 67 -3.98 12.07 -9.30
CA ILE A 67 -3.63 11.34 -8.08
C ILE A 67 -2.17 10.87 -8.13
N ILE A 68 -1.67 10.37 -9.27
CA ILE A 68 -0.26 10.01 -9.44
C ILE A 68 0.63 11.23 -9.13
N VAL A 69 0.31 12.39 -9.72
CA VAL A 69 1.01 13.66 -9.45
C VAL A 69 0.87 14.08 -7.99
N ALA A 70 -0.27 13.82 -7.35
CA ALA A 70 -0.49 14.13 -5.93
C ALA A 70 0.41 13.30 -5.00
N PHE A 71 0.65 12.02 -5.30
CA PHE A 71 1.67 11.22 -4.60
C PHE A 71 3.05 11.84 -4.75
N GLY A 72 3.44 12.25 -5.96
CA GLY A 72 4.68 12.99 -6.20
C GLY A 72 4.78 14.26 -5.34
N LYS A 73 3.74 15.10 -5.35
CA LYS A 73 3.66 16.31 -4.51
C LYS A 73 3.78 15.99 -3.01
N ALA A 74 3.18 14.89 -2.55
CA ALA A 74 3.29 14.45 -1.15
C ALA A 74 4.73 14.02 -0.81
N THR A 75 5.41 13.29 -1.69
CA THR A 75 6.83 12.93 -1.55
C THR A 75 7.71 14.16 -1.47
N ARG A 76 7.50 15.17 -2.33
CA ARG A 76 8.25 16.44 -2.26
C ARG A 76 8.10 17.09 -0.88
N ARG A 77 6.88 17.14 -0.34
CA ARG A 77 6.64 17.68 1.02
C ARG A 77 7.34 16.86 2.11
N ALA A 78 7.44 15.53 1.94
CA ALA A 78 8.17 14.67 2.86
C ALA A 78 9.69 14.97 2.84
N ILE A 79 10.26 15.17 1.67
CA ILE A 79 11.66 15.60 1.47
C ILE A 79 11.90 16.95 2.16
N GLU A 80 11.08 17.96 1.84
CA GLU A 80 11.18 19.32 2.42
C GLU A 80 10.97 19.35 3.94
N ALA A 81 10.20 18.39 4.48
CA ALA A 81 9.99 18.23 5.91
C ALA A 81 11.14 17.53 6.64
N GLY A 82 12.09 16.92 5.92
CA GLY A 82 13.27 16.28 6.51
C GLY A 82 13.15 14.78 6.84
N PHE A 83 12.11 14.11 6.31
CA PHE A 83 12.03 12.64 6.38
C PHE A 83 13.19 11.99 5.61
N ASP A 84 13.51 10.74 5.94
CA ASP A 84 14.55 9.92 5.30
C ASP A 84 14.03 9.04 4.17
N GLY A 85 12.71 9.00 4.00
CA GLY A 85 12.06 8.25 2.95
C GLY A 85 10.55 8.38 3.00
N VAL A 86 9.92 7.76 2.01
CA VAL A 86 8.47 7.53 1.97
C VAL A 86 8.18 6.04 1.78
N GLU A 87 7.04 5.60 2.30
CA GLU A 87 6.49 4.27 2.02
C GLU A 87 5.13 4.43 1.32
N LEU A 88 4.96 3.81 0.16
CA LEU A 88 3.68 3.79 -0.54
C LEU A 88 2.76 2.72 0.06
N HIS A 89 1.56 3.14 0.47
CA HIS A 89 0.59 2.22 1.03
C HIS A 89 -0.23 1.50 -0.05
N GLY A 90 0.33 0.42 -0.61
CA GLY A 90 -0.31 -0.50 -1.57
C GLY A 90 -0.98 -1.72 -0.94
N ALA A 91 -1.55 -1.57 0.25
CA ALA A 91 -2.04 -2.67 1.08
C ALA A 91 -3.40 -2.34 1.72
N HIS A 92 -4.00 -3.31 2.40
CA HIS A 92 -5.27 -3.22 3.14
C HIS A 92 -6.46 -2.63 2.36
N GLY A 93 -6.51 -2.82 1.04
CA GLY A 93 -7.62 -2.35 0.21
C GLY A 93 -7.72 -0.83 0.12
N PHE A 94 -6.63 -0.10 0.35
CA PHE A 94 -6.53 1.33 0.02
C PHE A 94 -6.37 1.54 -1.49
N LEU A 95 -6.39 2.79 -1.96
CA LEU A 95 -6.55 3.11 -3.38
C LEU A 95 -5.58 2.34 -4.31
N ILE A 96 -4.29 2.29 -3.97
CA ILE A 96 -3.31 1.57 -4.79
C ILE A 96 -3.68 0.08 -4.91
N GLN A 97 -4.13 -0.55 -3.82
CA GLN A 97 -4.65 -1.92 -3.87
C GLN A 97 -6.02 -2.00 -4.56
N ASN A 98 -6.87 -0.96 -4.52
CA ASN A 98 -8.12 -0.97 -5.28
C ASN A 98 -7.88 -1.12 -6.79
N PHE A 99 -6.79 -0.56 -7.33
CA PHE A 99 -6.40 -0.77 -8.73
C PHE A 99 -5.73 -2.13 -8.96
N PHE A 100 -4.92 -2.60 -8.02
CA PHE A 100 -4.23 -3.87 -8.19
C PHE A 100 -5.15 -5.09 -8.01
N SER A 101 -6.17 -4.99 -7.16
CA SER A 101 -7.06 -6.10 -6.83
C SER A 101 -8.12 -6.35 -7.91
N PRO A 102 -8.35 -7.61 -8.34
CA PRO A 102 -9.45 -7.94 -9.23
C PRO A 102 -10.82 -7.80 -8.56
N LEU A 103 -10.91 -7.70 -7.23
CA LEU A 103 -12.18 -7.49 -6.52
C LEU A 103 -12.68 -6.06 -6.69
N PHE A 104 -11.75 -5.10 -6.66
CA PHE A 104 -12.07 -3.68 -6.61
C PHE A 104 -11.91 -2.98 -7.95
N ASN A 105 -11.09 -3.54 -8.85
CA ASN A 105 -10.93 -3.06 -10.20
C ASN A 105 -11.78 -3.90 -11.15
N LYS A 106 -12.72 -3.24 -11.82
CA LYS A 106 -13.66 -3.78 -12.81
C LYS A 106 -13.68 -2.88 -14.04
N ARG A 107 -12.54 -2.23 -14.34
CA ARG A 107 -12.46 -1.29 -15.46
C ARG A 107 -12.31 -2.05 -16.76
N ASP A 108 -12.66 -1.39 -17.85
CA ASP A 108 -12.55 -1.88 -19.22
C ASP A 108 -11.51 -1.09 -20.03
N ASP A 109 -10.66 -0.32 -19.34
CA ASP A 109 -9.60 0.51 -19.92
C ASP A 109 -8.18 0.02 -19.55
N GLU A 110 -7.16 0.82 -19.85
CA GLU A 110 -5.75 0.44 -19.67
C GLU A 110 -5.33 0.19 -18.20
N TRP A 111 -6.19 0.53 -17.24
CA TRP A 111 -5.93 0.35 -15.82
C TRP A 111 -6.41 -1.00 -15.29
N ASP A 112 -7.02 -1.87 -16.12
CA ASP A 112 -7.46 -3.22 -15.72
C ASP A 112 -7.50 -4.24 -16.89
N GLY A 113 -8.05 -5.43 -16.65
CA GLY A 113 -8.28 -6.50 -17.63
C GLY A 113 -7.16 -7.54 -17.69
N SER A 114 -5.91 -7.13 -17.47
CA SER A 114 -4.76 -8.03 -17.32
C SER A 114 -4.00 -7.72 -16.04
N LEU A 115 -3.20 -8.68 -15.53
CA LEU A 115 -2.30 -8.42 -14.39
C LEU A 115 -1.36 -7.24 -14.67
N GLY A 116 -0.83 -7.15 -15.90
CA GLY A 116 -0.01 -6.01 -16.33
C GLY A 116 -0.71 -4.66 -16.21
N ASN A 117 -1.99 -4.60 -16.59
CA ASN A 117 -2.80 -3.38 -16.48
C ASN A 117 -3.18 -3.07 -15.02
N ARG A 118 -3.54 -4.08 -14.21
CA ARG A 118 -3.79 -3.90 -12.76
C ARG A 118 -2.55 -3.34 -12.03
N MET A 119 -1.35 -3.67 -12.48
CA MET A 119 -0.10 -3.11 -11.95
C MET A 119 0.22 -1.70 -12.47
N ARG A 120 -0.45 -1.21 -13.52
CA ARG A 120 -0.13 0.07 -14.17
C ARG A 120 -0.21 1.24 -13.18
N PHE A 121 -1.29 1.34 -12.42
CA PHE A 121 -1.45 2.41 -11.43
C PHE A 121 -0.41 2.33 -10.29
N PRO A 122 -0.23 1.18 -9.59
CA PRO A 122 0.84 1.03 -8.61
C PRO A 122 2.23 1.44 -9.12
N LEU A 123 2.60 0.99 -10.33
CA LEU A 123 3.91 1.26 -10.92
C LEU A 123 4.04 2.73 -11.38
N ALA A 124 2.98 3.34 -11.89
CA ALA A 124 2.98 4.76 -12.24
C ALA A 124 3.18 5.66 -11.01
N VAL A 125 2.57 5.30 -9.87
CA VAL A 125 2.81 6.01 -8.59
C VAL A 125 4.27 5.86 -8.15
N VAL A 126 4.84 4.66 -8.23
CA VAL A 126 6.27 4.43 -7.90
C VAL A 126 7.18 5.26 -8.79
N GLN A 127 6.92 5.28 -10.10
CA GLN A 127 7.72 6.04 -11.08
C GLN A 127 7.66 7.54 -10.81
N GLU A 128 6.48 8.10 -10.54
CA GLU A 128 6.34 9.53 -10.22
C GLU A 128 7.03 9.89 -8.90
N VAL A 129 6.88 9.05 -7.87
CA VAL A 129 7.57 9.26 -6.59
C VAL A 129 9.08 9.20 -6.76
N LYS A 130 9.60 8.23 -7.51
CA LYS A 130 11.02 8.12 -7.83
C LYS A 130 11.54 9.35 -8.58
N ARG A 131 10.82 9.81 -9.61
CA ARG A 131 11.15 11.04 -10.34
C ARG A 131 11.25 12.25 -9.40
N ILE A 132 10.33 12.36 -8.44
CA ILE A 132 10.34 13.45 -7.44
C ILE A 132 11.51 13.32 -6.47
N ILE A 133 11.86 12.10 -6.05
CA ILE A 133 13.06 11.85 -5.24
C ILE A 133 14.30 12.33 -5.99
N ASP A 134 14.49 11.92 -7.25
CA ASP A 134 15.65 12.27 -8.07
C ASP A 134 15.78 13.79 -8.27
N LEU A 135 14.67 14.51 -8.41
CA LEU A 135 14.67 15.96 -8.63
C LEU A 135 14.90 16.79 -7.37
N HIS A 136 14.45 16.31 -6.21
CA HIS A 136 14.35 17.14 -5.01
C HIS A 136 15.19 16.68 -3.82
N ALA A 137 15.51 15.38 -3.71
CA ALA A 137 16.32 14.88 -2.62
C ALA A 137 17.79 15.30 -2.81
N ARG A 138 18.41 15.83 -1.76
CA ARG A 138 19.84 16.24 -1.74
C ARG A 138 20.74 15.25 -1.01
N ARG A 139 20.17 14.14 -0.56
CA ARG A 139 20.79 13.07 0.21
C ARG A 139 20.02 11.77 -0.08
N PRO A 140 20.56 10.59 0.24
CA PRO A 140 19.81 9.34 0.09
C PRO A 140 18.42 9.44 0.74
N PHE A 141 17.39 9.04 0.00
CA PHE A 141 16.00 9.13 0.40
C PHE A 141 15.28 7.86 -0.05
N LEU A 142 14.78 7.10 0.93
CA LEU A 142 14.25 5.76 0.70
C LEU A 142 12.84 5.79 0.08
N LEU A 143 12.57 4.83 -0.79
CA LEU A 143 11.27 4.51 -1.35
C LEU A 143 10.87 3.09 -0.96
N GLY A 144 9.98 2.95 0.00
CA GLY A 144 9.36 1.69 0.39
C GLY A 144 8.02 1.44 -0.29
N TYR A 145 7.62 0.18 -0.38
CA TYR A 145 6.27 -0.21 -0.83
C TYR A 145 5.66 -1.23 0.12
N ARG A 146 4.47 -0.94 0.64
CA ARG A 146 3.73 -1.86 1.51
C ARG A 146 2.66 -2.63 0.74
N ILE A 147 2.62 -3.94 0.91
CA ILE A 147 1.74 -4.86 0.18
C ILE A 147 0.92 -5.76 1.09
N SER A 148 -0.33 -6.01 0.69
CA SER A 148 -1.12 -7.15 1.17
C SER A 148 -0.91 -8.31 0.19
N PRO A 149 -0.30 -9.42 0.62
CA PRO A 149 0.12 -10.46 -0.32
C PRO A 149 -1.04 -11.25 -0.92
N GLU A 150 -2.17 -11.34 -0.21
CA GLU A 150 -3.39 -11.98 -0.67
C GLU A 150 -4.64 -11.32 -0.09
N GLU A 151 -5.78 -11.60 -0.72
CA GLU A 151 -7.11 -11.24 -0.25
C GLU A 151 -7.93 -12.51 -0.04
N SER A 152 -8.60 -12.61 1.12
CA SER A 152 -9.36 -13.80 1.52
C SER A 152 -10.55 -14.10 0.61
N ASP A 153 -11.13 -13.07 0.00
CA ASP A 153 -12.29 -13.23 -0.86
C ASP A 153 -11.94 -13.97 -2.16
N GLU A 154 -12.91 -14.72 -2.68
CA GLU A 154 -12.78 -15.42 -3.95
C GLU A 154 -12.58 -14.43 -5.10
N GLY A 155 -11.60 -14.69 -5.97
CA GLY A 155 -11.26 -13.77 -7.06
C GLY A 155 -10.48 -12.52 -6.64
N GLY A 156 -9.91 -12.51 -5.43
CA GLY A 156 -8.95 -11.50 -4.98
C GLY A 156 -7.51 -11.74 -5.39
N ILE A 157 -6.63 -10.87 -4.90
CA ILE A 157 -5.18 -11.01 -5.07
C ILE A 157 -4.74 -12.38 -4.54
N ARG A 158 -3.92 -13.08 -5.34
CA ARG A 158 -3.26 -14.33 -4.96
C ARG A 158 -1.75 -14.13 -4.89
N ILE A 159 -1.06 -15.01 -4.19
CA ILE A 159 0.38 -14.87 -3.98
C ILE A 159 1.18 -14.78 -5.28
N SER A 160 0.72 -15.43 -6.35
CA SER A 160 1.29 -15.34 -7.70
C SER A 160 1.23 -13.93 -8.30
N ASP A 161 0.13 -13.20 -8.08
CA ASP A 161 0.00 -11.80 -8.51
C ASP A 161 1.01 -10.94 -7.74
N THR A 162 1.14 -11.21 -6.45
CA THR A 162 2.08 -10.51 -5.56
C THR A 162 3.54 -10.72 -5.96
N TYR A 163 3.92 -11.91 -6.43
CA TYR A 163 5.26 -12.18 -6.95
C TYR A 163 5.60 -11.31 -8.16
N GLU A 164 4.71 -11.25 -9.15
CA GLU A 164 4.91 -10.40 -10.32
C GLU A 164 4.99 -8.92 -9.91
N LEU A 165 4.11 -8.46 -9.00
CA LEU A 165 4.19 -7.08 -8.52
C LEU A 165 5.53 -6.81 -7.81
N ILE A 166 6.01 -7.70 -6.96
CA ILE A 166 7.32 -7.58 -6.28
C ILE A 166 8.46 -7.49 -7.30
N ASP A 167 8.44 -8.32 -8.34
CA ASP A 167 9.46 -8.30 -9.39
C ASP A 167 9.51 -6.94 -10.08
N ARG A 168 8.34 -6.39 -10.41
CA ARG A 168 8.21 -5.09 -11.07
C ARG A 168 8.57 -3.93 -10.16
N LEU A 169 8.27 -4.01 -8.87
CA LEU A 169 8.67 -3.02 -7.86
C LEU A 169 10.19 -2.98 -7.67
N ALA A 170 10.83 -4.16 -7.58
CA ALA A 170 12.28 -4.26 -7.48
C ALA A 170 12.97 -3.67 -8.72
N LEU A 171 12.47 -3.99 -9.93
CA LEU A 171 12.97 -3.41 -11.18
C LEU A 171 12.74 -1.90 -11.28
N ALA A 172 11.64 -1.38 -10.75
CA ALA A 172 11.39 0.06 -10.67
C ALA A 172 12.32 0.77 -9.66
N GLY A 173 13.04 0.01 -8.84
CA GLY A 173 14.00 0.50 -7.85
C GLY A 173 13.34 1.05 -6.60
N VAL A 174 12.33 0.33 -6.09
CA VAL A 174 11.89 0.41 -4.69
C VAL A 174 13.02 -0.15 -3.81
N ASP A 175 13.31 0.51 -2.69
CA ASP A 175 14.42 0.14 -1.80
C ASP A 175 14.09 -1.01 -0.87
N TYR A 176 12.81 -1.24 -0.55
CA TYR A 176 12.36 -2.38 0.24
C TYR A 176 10.86 -2.67 0.04
N THR A 177 10.46 -3.91 0.23
CA THR A 177 9.05 -4.29 0.30
C THR A 177 8.62 -4.58 1.73
N HIS A 178 7.43 -4.15 2.10
CA HIS A 178 6.86 -4.31 3.42
C HIS A 178 5.57 -5.14 3.31
N VAL A 179 5.65 -6.40 3.72
CA VAL A 179 4.55 -7.36 3.65
C VAL A 179 3.71 -7.27 4.92
N SER A 180 2.43 -6.98 4.76
CA SER A 180 1.46 -7.02 5.86
C SER A 180 0.85 -8.40 5.98
N LEU A 181 1.02 -9.04 7.14
CA LEU A 181 0.62 -10.42 7.41
C LEU A 181 -0.27 -10.50 8.66
N SER A 182 -1.08 -11.55 8.74
CA SER A 182 -1.78 -11.93 9.98
C SER A 182 -0.85 -12.68 10.96
N SER A 183 0.20 -13.33 10.46
CA SER A 183 1.25 -13.98 11.23
C SER A 183 2.46 -14.22 10.35
N VAL A 184 3.68 -13.89 10.81
CA VAL A 184 4.91 -14.21 10.05
C VAL A 184 5.08 -15.73 9.90
N ARG A 185 4.77 -16.50 10.93
CA ARG A 185 5.03 -17.95 10.97
C ARG A 185 3.89 -18.80 10.40
N HIS A 186 2.66 -18.29 10.45
CA HIS A 186 1.46 -19.11 10.22
C HIS A 186 0.57 -18.59 9.10
N ALA A 187 0.80 -17.39 8.54
CA ALA A 187 0.04 -16.98 7.37
C ALA A 187 0.46 -17.86 6.19
N LYS A 188 -0.50 -18.59 5.62
CA LYS A 188 -0.32 -19.53 4.50
C LYS A 188 -1.02 -18.98 3.26
N PRO A 189 -0.51 -19.29 2.06
CA PRO A 189 -1.22 -18.97 0.83
C PRO A 189 -2.59 -19.63 0.78
N ILE A 190 -3.56 -18.97 0.16
CA ILE A 190 -4.88 -19.55 -0.11
C ILE A 190 -4.71 -20.76 -1.03
N GLY A 191 -5.22 -21.91 -0.60
CA GLY A 191 -5.11 -23.18 -1.33
C GLY A 191 -3.85 -23.99 -1.00
N ASP A 192 -2.98 -23.53 -0.10
CA ASP A 192 -1.78 -24.25 0.34
C ASP A 192 -1.57 -24.14 1.87
N ALA A 193 -2.42 -24.84 2.64
CA ALA A 193 -2.40 -24.79 4.10
C ALA A 193 -1.18 -25.51 4.73
N ASP A 194 -0.66 -26.52 4.04
CA ASP A 194 0.41 -27.40 4.54
C ASP A 194 1.81 -26.98 4.05
N GLY A 195 1.90 -26.07 3.07
CA GLY A 195 3.15 -25.57 2.49
C GLY A 195 3.88 -24.55 3.36
N SER A 196 4.80 -23.78 2.75
CA SER A 196 5.56 -22.73 3.45
C SER A 196 4.68 -21.54 3.84
N SER A 197 5.10 -20.78 4.86
CA SER A 197 4.46 -19.50 5.18
C SER A 197 4.64 -18.49 4.05
N ILE A 198 3.70 -17.54 3.93
CA ILE A 198 3.79 -16.43 2.97
C ILE A 198 5.10 -15.65 3.15
N ALA A 199 5.58 -15.49 4.40
CA ALA A 199 6.83 -14.81 4.67
C ALA A 199 8.04 -15.56 4.07
N GLU A 200 8.14 -16.88 4.29
CA GLU A 200 9.21 -17.71 3.71
C GLU A 200 9.17 -17.68 2.19
N LEU A 201 7.98 -17.81 1.62
CA LEU A 201 7.73 -17.79 0.19
C LEU A 201 8.15 -16.46 -0.46
N ILE A 202 7.77 -15.32 0.14
CA ILE A 202 8.17 -14.00 -0.36
C ILE A 202 9.67 -13.78 -0.22
N VAL A 203 10.28 -14.17 0.91
CA VAL A 203 11.74 -14.05 1.08
C VAL A 203 12.49 -14.88 0.03
N ALA A 204 12.03 -16.11 -0.21
CA ALA A 204 12.58 -16.97 -1.24
C ALA A 204 12.42 -16.37 -2.65
N HIS A 205 11.22 -15.85 -2.97
CA HIS A 205 10.94 -15.21 -4.26
C HIS A 205 11.80 -13.95 -4.48
N VAL A 206 11.88 -13.07 -3.48
CA VAL A 206 12.68 -11.84 -3.55
C VAL A 206 14.16 -12.15 -3.74
N ALA A 207 14.66 -13.26 -3.18
CA ALA A 207 16.01 -13.77 -3.40
C ALA A 207 17.11 -12.72 -3.17
N GLY A 208 16.92 -11.85 -2.17
CA GLY A 208 17.87 -10.80 -1.80
C GLY A 208 17.92 -9.58 -2.73
N ARG A 209 17.05 -9.49 -3.75
CA ARG A 209 17.02 -8.34 -4.67
C ARG A 209 16.71 -7.02 -3.96
N ILE A 210 15.82 -7.05 -2.98
CA ILE A 210 15.49 -5.96 -2.06
C ILE A 210 15.22 -6.53 -0.66
N PRO A 211 15.44 -5.77 0.43
CA PRO A 211 14.99 -6.14 1.76
C PRO A 211 13.48 -6.37 1.85
N VAL A 212 13.08 -7.34 2.69
CA VAL A 212 11.68 -7.65 3.02
C VAL A 212 11.44 -7.34 4.49
N ILE A 213 10.48 -6.46 4.76
CA ILE A 213 9.96 -6.18 6.11
C ILE A 213 8.64 -6.93 6.26
N ALA A 214 8.44 -7.64 7.37
CA ALA A 214 7.15 -8.28 7.68
C ALA A 214 6.53 -7.63 8.91
N ALA A 215 5.30 -7.13 8.79
CA ALA A 215 4.51 -6.64 9.91
C ALA A 215 3.31 -7.54 10.16
N VAL A 216 2.98 -7.74 11.45
CA VAL A 216 1.84 -8.54 11.87
C VAL A 216 0.72 -7.65 12.38
N LEU A 217 -0.45 -7.75 11.76
CA LEU A 217 -1.68 -7.20 12.33
C LEU A 217 -2.14 -8.12 13.46
N LYS A 218 -1.94 -7.72 14.71
CA LYS A 218 -2.66 -8.34 15.83
C LYS A 218 -4.13 -7.99 15.70
N ALA A 219 -4.98 -8.97 15.37
CA ALA A 219 -6.41 -8.85 15.56
C ALA A 219 -6.68 -8.52 17.03
N LYS A 220 -7.40 -7.42 17.32
CA LYS A 220 -7.86 -7.13 18.67
C LYS A 220 -8.84 -8.23 19.08
N GLY A 221 -8.37 -9.10 19.97
CA GLY A 221 -9.13 -10.18 20.57
C GLY A 221 -8.36 -10.82 21.71
N PHE A 222 -8.15 -10.06 22.80
CA PHE A 222 -7.73 -10.61 24.09
C PHE A 222 -8.43 -9.87 25.22
N PRO A 223 -9.32 -10.52 26.00
CA PRO A 223 -9.71 -10.00 27.30
C PRO A 223 -8.51 -10.22 28.25
N GLY A 224 -8.03 -9.13 28.85
CA GLY A 224 -7.05 -9.20 29.95
C GLY A 224 -5.60 -8.97 29.55
N GLN A 225 -5.22 -7.69 29.38
CA GLN A 225 -3.90 -7.26 29.83
C GLN A 225 -4.05 -6.01 30.69
N ARG A 226 -3.64 -6.16 31.95
CA ARG A 226 -3.52 -5.10 32.95
C ARG A 226 -2.63 -3.97 32.40
N GLN A 227 -3.08 -2.74 32.59
CA GLN A 227 -2.25 -1.55 32.51
C GLN A 227 -1.02 -1.75 33.42
N TRP A 228 0.17 -1.70 32.85
CA TRP A 228 1.35 -1.37 33.63
C TRP A 228 1.33 0.16 33.78
N ARG A 229 0.94 0.61 34.97
CA ARG A 229 1.33 1.91 35.50
C ARG A 229 2.67 1.75 36.21
N ASP A 230 3.47 2.79 36.01
CA ASP A 230 4.76 3.16 36.60
C ASP A 230 6.00 2.33 36.21
#